data_AF-A0A928M3H7-F1
#
_entry.id   AF-A0A928M3H7-F1
#
_cell.length_a   1.000
_cell.length_b   1.000
_cell.length_c   1.000
_cell.angle_alpha   90.00
_cell.angle_beta   90.00
_cell.angle_gamma   90.00
#
_symmetry.space_group_name_H-M   'P 1'
#
loop_
_entity.id
_entity.type
_entity.pdbx_description
1 polymer ?
#
loop_
_entity_poly.entity_id
_entity_poly.type
_entity_poly.pdbx_seq_one_letter_code
_entity_poly.pdbx_strand_id
1 'polypeptide(L)'
;MRKLIKETPFDLPVENRGLFEFSNYSISVTELVKRINNLIDRETMSPLKLASVTSWLVNTGMLRVEQKSDNSTVKRPTEHGVAIGISVEERVGVRGNYTAVIYNKNAQRFILDNLDAIIEINNKK
;
A
#
# COMPACT_ATOMS: atom_id res chain seq x y z
N MET A 1 11.56 -32.97 7.64
CA MET A 1 11.82 -32.08 6.48
C MET A 1 10.57 -31.26 6.24
N ARG A 2 10.60 -29.93 6.45
CA ARG A 2 9.51 -29.05 6.01
C ARG A 2 9.60 -28.97 4.49
N LYS A 3 8.59 -29.49 3.80
CA LYS A 3 8.46 -29.37 2.35
C LYS A 3 8.42 -27.85 2.06
N LEU A 4 9.36 -27.35 1.27
CA LEU A 4 9.28 -25.98 0.74
C LEU A 4 8.02 -25.94 -0.12
N ILE A 5 6.92 -25.45 0.45
CA ILE A 5 5.75 -25.08 -0.33
C ILE A 5 6.26 -24.01 -1.28
N LYS A 6 6.22 -24.29 -2.58
CA LYS A 6 6.61 -23.32 -3.58
C LYS A 6 5.51 -22.27 -3.61
N GLU A 7 5.69 -21.20 -2.83
CA GLU A 7 4.73 -20.11 -2.75
C GLU A 7 4.47 -19.56 -4.15
N THR A 8 3.18 -19.43 -4.47
CA THR A 8 2.74 -18.77 -5.69
C THR A 8 2.93 -17.25 -5.55
N PRO A 9 3.23 -16.53 -6.66
CA PRO A 9 3.27 -15.08 -6.63
C PRO A 9 1.93 -14.49 -6.16
N PHE A 10 1.95 -13.27 -5.63
CA PHE A 10 0.72 -12.60 -5.20
C PHE A 10 -0.24 -12.45 -6.38
N ASP A 11 -1.50 -12.80 -6.15
CA ASP A 11 -2.61 -12.57 -7.06
C ASP A 11 -3.90 -12.32 -6.27
N LEU A 12 -4.75 -11.42 -6.79
CA LEU A 12 -6.09 -11.19 -6.26
C LEU A 12 -7.05 -10.94 -7.44
N PRO A 13 -7.73 -12.00 -7.91
CA PRO A 13 -8.67 -11.92 -9.01
C PRO A 13 -9.77 -10.88 -8.77
N VAL A 14 -10.29 -10.29 -9.84
CA VAL A 14 -11.28 -9.20 -9.78
C VAL A 14 -12.52 -9.62 -9.01
N GLU A 15 -12.99 -10.87 -9.16
CA GLU A 15 -14.11 -11.42 -8.40
C GLU A 15 -13.89 -11.39 -6.87
N ASN A 16 -12.65 -11.54 -6.42
CA ASN A 16 -12.31 -11.55 -4.99
C ASN A 16 -12.07 -10.14 -4.44
N ARG A 17 -11.86 -9.13 -5.30
CA ARG A 17 -11.69 -7.73 -4.85
C ARG A 17 -12.96 -7.16 -4.23
N GLY A 18 -14.14 -7.69 -4.60
CA GLY A 18 -15.42 -7.32 -3.99
C GLY A 18 -15.51 -7.64 -2.50
N LEU A 19 -14.68 -8.55 -1.99
CA LEU A 19 -14.58 -8.89 -0.56
C LEU A 19 -13.79 -7.84 0.24
N PHE A 20 -13.14 -6.88 -0.42
CA PHE A 20 -12.38 -5.85 0.27
C PHE A 20 -13.29 -4.86 1.01
N GLU A 21 -13.16 -4.80 2.32
CA GLU A 21 -13.89 -3.86 3.16
C GLU A 21 -13.18 -2.50 3.26
N PHE A 22 -13.70 -1.53 2.50
CA PHE A 22 -13.27 -0.14 2.57
C PHE A 22 -13.53 0.47 3.94
N SER A 23 -12.50 1.08 4.53
CA SER A 23 -12.65 1.89 5.73
C SER A 23 -13.28 3.24 5.39
N ASN A 24 -14.30 3.65 6.16
CA ASN A 24 -14.82 5.01 6.10
C ASN A 24 -13.85 6.03 6.74
N TYR A 25 -12.90 5.56 7.56
CA TYR A 25 -11.81 6.37 8.11
C TYR A 25 -10.54 6.25 7.26
N SER A 26 -9.69 7.26 7.33
CA SER A 26 -8.36 7.20 6.72
C SER A 26 -7.50 6.13 7.39
N ILE A 27 -6.83 5.31 6.59
CA ILE A 27 -5.94 4.23 7.07
C ILE A 27 -4.52 4.42 6.52
N SER A 28 -3.53 3.82 7.17
CA SER A 28 -2.16 3.80 6.63
C SER A 28 -2.04 2.81 5.47
N VAL A 29 -0.98 2.95 4.67
CA VAL A 29 -0.66 1.94 3.63
C VAL A 29 -0.42 0.55 4.24
N THR A 30 0.13 0.48 5.45
CA THR A 30 0.34 -0.78 6.16
C THR A 30 -0.98 -1.48 6.47
N GLU A 31 -1.97 -0.74 6.95
CA GLU A 31 -3.30 -1.29 7.23
C GLU A 31 -4.02 -1.68 5.94
N LEU A 32 -3.93 -0.86 4.88
CA LEU A 32 -4.48 -1.18 3.57
C LEU A 32 -3.91 -2.50 3.02
N VAL A 33 -2.58 -2.64 3.01
CA VAL A 33 -1.89 -3.86 2.55
C VAL A 33 -2.25 -5.06 3.40
N LYS A 34 -2.35 -4.90 4.73
CA LYS A 34 -2.79 -5.96 5.63
C LYS A 34 -4.19 -6.46 5.26
N ARG A 35 -5.13 -5.55 5.01
CA ARG A 35 -6.50 -5.91 4.61
C ARG A 35 -6.54 -6.63 3.27
N ILE A 36 -5.79 -6.17 2.28
CA ILE A 36 -5.67 -6.86 0.97
C ILE A 36 -5.12 -8.27 1.16
N ASN A 37 -4.05 -8.42 1.96
CA ASN A 37 -3.44 -9.71 2.22
C ASN A 37 -4.29 -10.67 3.07
N ASN A 38 -5.35 -10.19 3.72
CA ASN A 38 -6.32 -11.05 4.41
C ASN A 38 -7.31 -11.71 3.44
N LEU A 39 -7.32 -11.31 2.16
CA LEU A 39 -8.18 -11.88 1.12
C LEU A 39 -7.51 -13.07 0.39
N ILE A 40 -6.28 -13.42 0.75
CA ILE A 40 -5.51 -14.49 0.11
C ILE A 40 -5.08 -15.56 1.12
N ASP A 41 -4.78 -16.75 0.64
CA ASP A 41 -4.17 -17.82 1.44
C ASP A 41 -2.67 -17.57 1.60
N ARG A 42 -2.27 -17.07 2.77
CA ARG A 42 -0.87 -16.76 3.08
C ARG A 42 0.01 -17.98 3.36
N GLU A 43 -0.55 -19.19 3.40
CA GLU A 43 0.26 -20.42 3.50
C GLU A 43 0.81 -20.85 2.14
N THR A 44 0.14 -20.46 1.05
CA THR A 44 0.45 -20.91 -0.32
C THR A 44 0.79 -19.78 -1.28
N MET A 45 0.51 -18.53 -0.90
CA MET A 45 0.74 -17.34 -1.72
C MET A 45 1.61 -16.31 -1.01
N SER A 46 2.59 -15.77 -1.73
CA SER A 46 3.42 -14.66 -1.23
C SER A 46 2.58 -13.38 -1.11
N PRO A 47 2.81 -12.54 -0.08
CA PRO A 47 1.97 -11.37 0.17
C PRO A 47 2.27 -10.20 -0.77
N LEU A 48 1.30 -9.29 -0.90
CA LEU A 48 1.51 -7.95 -1.44
C LEU A 48 2.46 -7.18 -0.51
N LYS A 49 3.53 -6.64 -1.07
CA LYS A 49 4.53 -5.85 -0.36
C LYS A 49 4.10 -4.39 -0.28
N LEU A 50 4.31 -3.79 0.89
CA LEU A 50 4.12 -2.34 1.10
C LEU A 50 4.97 -1.50 0.13
N ALA A 51 6.20 -1.95 -0.14
CA ALA A 51 7.09 -1.29 -1.07
C ALA A 51 6.46 -1.20 -2.47
N SER A 52 5.80 -2.26 -2.96
CA SER A 52 5.19 -2.28 -4.29
C SER A 52 4.06 -1.26 -4.42
N VAL A 53 3.17 -1.15 -3.43
CA VAL A 53 2.11 -0.12 -3.41
C VAL A 53 2.73 1.28 -3.41
N THR A 54 3.69 1.53 -2.52
CA THR A 54 4.27 2.89 -2.42
C THR A 54 5.14 3.27 -3.61
N SER A 55 5.82 2.31 -4.25
CA SER A 55 6.58 2.55 -5.48
C SER A 55 5.64 2.82 -6.66
N TRP A 56 4.54 2.07 -6.78
CA TRP A 56 3.52 2.36 -7.80
C TRP A 56 2.94 3.77 -7.63
N LEU A 57 2.61 4.18 -6.41
CA LEU A 57 2.12 5.53 -6.12
C LEU A 57 3.14 6.62 -6.46
N VAL A 58 4.44 6.37 -6.30
CA VAL A 58 5.49 7.30 -6.73
C VAL A 58 5.57 7.35 -8.25
N ASN A 59 5.60 6.19 -8.90
CA ASN A 59 5.70 6.08 -10.36
C ASN A 59 4.49 6.71 -11.10
N THR A 60 3.31 6.69 -10.47
CA THR A 60 2.09 7.30 -11.00
C THR A 60 1.90 8.76 -10.56
N GLY A 61 2.87 9.34 -9.86
CA GLY A 61 2.84 10.75 -9.46
C GLY A 61 1.84 11.07 -8.35
N MET A 62 1.33 10.08 -7.60
CA MET A 62 0.46 10.27 -6.44
C MET A 62 1.25 10.58 -5.17
N LEU A 63 2.47 10.03 -5.08
CA LEU A 63 3.44 10.35 -4.05
C LEU A 63 4.70 10.92 -4.69
N ARG A 64 5.42 11.77 -3.94
CA ARG A 64 6.79 12.18 -4.25
C ARG A 64 7.73 11.75 -3.12
N VAL A 65 8.99 11.57 -3.45
CA VAL A 65 10.06 11.36 -2.48
C VAL A 65 10.71 12.71 -2.18
N GLU A 66 10.81 13.05 -0.89
CA GLU A 66 11.47 14.25 -0.40
C GLU A 66 12.70 13.85 0.42
N GLN A 67 13.79 14.60 0.25
CA GLN A 67 15.00 14.45 1.07
C GLN A 67 14.85 15.30 2.34
N LYS A 68 15.15 14.71 3.49
CA LYS A 68 15.22 15.40 4.77
C LYS A 68 16.62 15.94 5.04
N SER A 69 16.71 16.84 6.02
CA SER A 69 17.97 17.42 6.50
C SER A 69 18.96 16.38 7.05
N ASP A 70 18.48 15.23 7.53
CA ASP A 70 19.30 14.10 8.00
C ASP A 70 19.74 13.13 6.89
N ASN A 71 19.60 13.55 5.62
CA ASN A 71 19.86 12.75 4.43
C ASN A 71 18.98 11.50 4.27
N SER A 72 17.96 11.33 5.11
CA SER A 72 16.92 10.31 4.92
C SER A 72 15.86 10.79 3.92
N THR A 73 15.06 9.85 3.39
CA THR A 73 13.96 10.18 2.48
C THR A 73 12.60 9.93 3.12
N VAL A 74 11.61 10.75 2.76
CA VAL A 74 10.21 10.55 3.14
C VAL A 74 9.30 10.65 1.92
N LYS A 75 8.16 9.95 1.97
CA LYS A 75 7.12 10.05 0.93
C LYS A 75 6.04 11.04 1.35
N ARG A 76 5.60 11.89 0.42
CA ARG A 76 4.50 12.85 0.61
C ARG A 76 3.50 12.83 -0.55
N PRO A 77 2.21 13.11 -0.29
CA PRO A 77 1.22 13.23 -1.35
C PRO A 77 1.53 14.44 -2.24
N THR A 78 1.44 14.23 -3.55
CA THR A 78 1.40 15.31 -4.54
C THR A 78 0.01 15.94 -4.57
N GLU A 79 -0.19 17.01 -5.35
CA GLU A 79 -1.52 17.59 -5.58
C GLU A 79 -2.51 16.54 -6.13
N HIS A 80 -2.07 15.70 -7.06
CA HIS A 80 -2.86 14.58 -7.58
C HIS A 80 -3.21 13.58 -6.48
N GLY A 81 -2.24 13.23 -5.63
CA GLY A 81 -2.47 12.35 -4.47
C GLY A 81 -3.50 12.93 -3.50
N VAL A 82 -3.42 14.23 -3.21
CA VAL A 82 -4.40 14.94 -2.37
C VAL A 82 -5.79 14.91 -3.01
N ALA A 83 -5.88 15.17 -4.32
CA ALA A 83 -7.15 15.18 -5.04
C ALA A 83 -7.90 13.84 -4.99
N ILE A 84 -7.19 12.71 -4.95
CA ILE A 84 -7.80 11.38 -4.81
C ILE A 84 -8.01 10.94 -3.35
N GLY A 85 -7.57 11.74 -2.38
CA GLY A 85 -7.81 11.50 -0.95
C GLY A 85 -6.64 10.92 -0.16
N ILE A 86 -5.40 11.12 -0.62
CA ILE A 86 -4.19 10.85 0.15
C ILE A 86 -3.81 12.12 0.93
N SER A 87 -3.63 11.99 2.24
CA SER A 87 -3.21 13.10 3.08
C SER A 87 -2.14 12.67 4.08
N VAL A 88 -1.80 13.57 5.00
CA VAL A 88 -0.86 13.31 6.08
C VAL A 88 -1.49 13.57 7.44
N GLU A 89 -1.09 12.78 8.42
CA GLU A 89 -1.47 12.90 9.84
C GLU A 89 -0.22 12.94 10.71
N GLU A 90 -0.21 13.80 11.72
CA GLU A 90 0.78 13.72 12.79
C GLU A 90 0.42 12.59 13.76
N ARG A 91 1.41 11.78 14.11
CA ARG A 91 1.27 10.66 15.05
C ARG A 91 2.39 10.72 16.07
N VAL A 92 2.06 10.33 17.29
CA VAL A 92 3.06 10.18 18.35
C VAL A 92 3.62 8.76 18.30
N GLY A 93 4.92 8.64 18.05
CA GLY A 93 5.64 7.37 18.12
C GLY A 93 6.59 7.33 19.32
N VAL A 94 7.21 6.17 19.53
CA VAL A 94 8.19 5.96 20.61
C VAL A 94 9.37 6.94 20.52
N ARG A 95 9.71 7.39 19.31
CA ARG A 95 10.82 8.32 19.02
C ARG A 95 10.35 9.78 18.85
N GLY A 96 9.11 10.09 19.23
CA GLY A 96 8.49 11.39 19.05
C GLY A 96 7.52 11.45 17.88
N ASN A 97 7.11 12.67 17.53
CA ASN A 97 6.11 12.92 16.51
C ASN A 97 6.64 12.55 15.11
N TYR A 98 5.80 11.91 14.31
CA TYR A 98 6.09 11.61 12.92
C TYR A 98 4.85 11.82 12.06
N THR A 99 5.07 12.13 10.79
CA THR A 99 4.00 12.33 9.82
C THR A 99 3.72 11.02 9.06
N ALA A 100 2.53 10.47 9.22
CA ALA A 100 2.06 9.30 8.49
C ALA A 100 1.27 9.71 7.24
N VAL A 101 1.50 9.01 6.13
CA VAL A 101 0.64 9.13 4.93
C VAL A 101 -0.58 8.24 5.13
N ILE A 102 -1.76 8.81 4.93
CA ILE A 102 -3.06 8.15 5.14
C ILE A 102 -3.92 8.22 3.89
N TYR A 103 -4.82 7.25 3.77
CA TYR A 103 -5.61 6.98 2.58
C TYR A 103 -7.09 6.92 2.99
N ASN A 104 -7.86 7.93 2.60
CA ASN A 104 -9.31 7.91 2.81
C ASN A 104 -9.98 6.85 1.91
N LYS A 105 -11.30 6.71 2.02
CA LYS A 105 -12.07 5.72 1.25
C LYS A 105 -11.86 5.81 -0.27
N ASN A 106 -11.73 7.02 -0.82
CA ASN A 106 -11.52 7.22 -2.26
C ASN A 106 -10.12 6.77 -2.68
N ALA A 107 -9.09 7.10 -1.90
CA ALA A 107 -7.73 6.66 -2.17
C ALA A 107 -7.58 5.13 -2.02
N GLN A 108 -8.27 4.52 -1.05
CA GLN A 108 -8.31 3.05 -0.92
C GLN A 108 -8.90 2.39 -2.17
N ARG A 109 -10.01 2.93 -2.70
CA ARG A 109 -10.64 2.42 -3.93
C ARG A 109 -9.74 2.62 -5.15
N PHE A 110 -9.14 3.80 -5.29
CA PHE A 110 -8.18 4.05 -6.36
C PHE A 110 -7.04 3.02 -6.38
N ILE A 111 -6.50 2.65 -5.21
CA ILE A 111 -5.45 1.62 -5.12
C ILE A 111 -6.00 0.24 -5.51
N LEU A 112 -7.19 -0.13 -5.07
CA LEU A 112 -7.80 -1.42 -5.39
C LEU A 112 -8.19 -1.55 -6.88
N ASP A 113 -8.69 -0.47 -7.47
CA ASP A 113 -9.07 -0.40 -8.88
C ASP A 113 -7.84 -0.55 -9.80
N ASN A 114 -6.66 -0.15 -9.31
CA ASN A 114 -5.39 -0.25 -10.03
C ASN A 114 -4.50 -1.41 -9.51
N LEU A 115 -5.08 -2.38 -8.81
CA LEU A 115 -4.30 -3.43 -8.14
C LEU A 115 -3.46 -4.24 -9.13
N ASP A 116 -3.93 -4.50 -10.35
CA ASP A 116 -3.17 -5.27 -11.37
C ASP A 116 -1.80 -4.65 -11.67
N ALA A 117 -1.73 -3.34 -11.85
CA ALA A 117 -0.47 -2.64 -12.08
C ALA A 117 0.49 -2.72 -10.87
N ILE A 118 -0.07 -2.82 -9.66
CA ILE A 118 0.70 -3.01 -8.43
C ILE A 118 1.20 -4.47 -8.34
N ILE A 119 0.38 -5.45 -8.75
CA ILE A 119 0.75 -6.88 -8.80
C ILE A 119 1.96 -7.07 -9.73
N GLU A 120 1.97 -6.42 -10.89
CA GLU A 120 3.12 -6.46 -11.80
C GLU A 120 4.42 -5.98 -11.13
N ILE A 121 4.35 -4.92 -10.31
CA ILE A 121 5.51 -4.43 -9.56
C ILE A 121 5.87 -5.39 -8.41
N ASN A 122 4.88 -6.00 -7.77
CA ASN A 122 5.09 -6.95 -6.66
C ASN A 122 5.82 -8.23 -7.08
N ASN A 123 5.48 -8.72 -8.27
CA ASN A 123 5.96 -10.00 -8.79
C ASN A 123 7.24 -9.85 -9.64
N LYS A 124 7.67 -8.63 -9.94
CA LYS A 124 9.01 -8.35 -10.49
C LYS A 124 10.07 -8.72 -9.44
N LYS A 125 11.05 -9.54 -9.87
CA LYS A 125 12.20 -9.98 -9.07
C LYS A 125 13.21 -8.86 -8.90
#